data_AF-A0A1Y4F996-F1
#
_entry.id   AF-A0A1Y4F996-F1
#
_cell.length_a   1.000
_cell.length_b   1.000
_cell.length_c   1.000
_cell.angle_alpha   90.00
_cell.angle_beta   90.00
_cell.angle_gamma   90.00
#
_symmetry.space_group_name_H-M   'P 1'
#
loop_
_entity.id
_entity.type
_entity.pdbx_description
1 polymer ?
#
loop_
_entity_poly.entity_id
_entity_poly.type
_entity_poly.pdbx_seq_one_letter_code
_entity_poly.pdbx_strand_id
1 'polypeptide(L)'
;MNQERLKEILDEHAKWLRTRFTRNVEGSKANLRGADLYEAYLYEADLRGADLHGADLRGANLYGANLYGADLYGADYDERTGAFALQCPEKGAFIGYKKAGRYIVEIQVCEDAKRSSATTRKCRCSKAKVLSITNMDGTKADIEKVASDYSSDFIYKVGETVEVPDFDEDRWNECSTGIHFFITRDEAVRY
;
A
#
# COMPACT_ATOMS: atom_id res chain seq x y z
N MET A 1 11.09 21.17 11.41
CA MET A 1 11.84 20.45 12.49
C MET A 1 13.19 19.99 11.95
N ASN A 2 14.26 19.87 12.75
CA ASN A 2 15.56 19.42 12.24
C ASN A 2 15.63 17.88 12.08
N GLN A 3 16.54 17.40 11.22
CA GLN A 3 16.67 15.97 10.88
C GLN A 3 17.10 15.09 12.05
N GLU A 4 17.95 15.62 12.93
CA GLU A 4 18.41 14.88 14.12
C GLU A 4 17.25 14.60 15.07
N ARG A 5 16.43 15.62 15.35
CA ARG A 5 15.25 15.48 16.19
C ARG A 5 14.22 14.55 15.58
N LEU A 6 13.99 14.63 14.27
CA LEU A 6 13.11 13.71 13.57
C LEU A 6 13.60 12.26 13.74
N LYS A 7 14.89 12.02 13.50
CA LYS A 7 15.49 10.70 13.64
C LYS A 7 15.34 10.15 15.07
N GLU A 8 15.59 10.96 16.09
CA GLU A 8 15.35 10.57 17.48
C GLU A 8 13.91 10.11 17.72
N ILE A 9 12.92 10.87 17.23
CA ILE A 9 11.50 10.53 17.38
C ILE A 9 11.20 9.19 16.69
N LEU A 10 11.73 8.97 15.48
CA LEU A 10 11.55 7.71 14.75
C LEU A 10 12.23 6.53 15.45
N ASP A 11 13.42 6.72 16.01
CA ASP A 11 14.16 5.70 16.75
C ASP A 11 13.40 5.29 18.04
N GLU A 12 12.88 6.27 18.78
CA GLU A 12 12.04 6.03 19.95
C GLU A 12 10.71 5.36 19.59
N HIS A 13 10.12 5.73 18.45
CA HIS A 13 8.90 5.10 17.95
C HIS A 13 9.12 3.66 17.53
N ALA A 14 10.24 3.34 16.88
CA ALA A 14 10.59 1.97 16.52
C ALA A 14 10.79 1.08 17.76
N LYS A 15 11.40 1.59 18.83
CA LYS A 15 11.47 0.88 20.14
C LYS A 15 10.08 0.65 20.71
N TRP A 16 9.23 1.68 20.70
CA TRP A 16 7.85 1.58 21.16
C TRP A 16 7.07 0.52 20.39
N LEU A 17 7.13 0.52 19.05
CA LEU A 17 6.43 -0.47 18.23
C LEU A 17 6.83 -1.91 18.54
N ARG A 18 8.12 -2.15 18.80
CA ARG A 18 8.65 -3.49 19.14
C ARG A 18 8.23 -3.96 20.52
N THR A 19 8.05 -3.05 21.47
CA THR A 19 7.87 -3.39 22.90
C THR A 19 6.48 -3.07 23.46
N ARG A 20 5.60 -2.38 22.71
CA ARG A 20 4.29 -1.86 23.19
C ARG A 20 3.31 -2.92 23.72
N PHE A 21 3.52 -4.20 23.39
CA PHE A 21 2.72 -5.32 23.89
C PHE A 21 3.47 -6.20 24.90
N THR A 22 4.66 -5.79 25.32
CA THR A 22 5.48 -6.48 26.32
C THR A 22 5.27 -5.86 27.69
N ARG A 23 5.78 -6.51 28.74
CA ARG A 23 5.74 -5.97 30.11
C ARG A 23 6.66 -4.75 30.31
N ASN A 24 7.71 -4.64 29.51
CA ASN A 24 8.72 -3.58 29.61
C ASN A 24 8.69 -2.76 28.32
N VAL A 25 7.84 -1.73 28.28
CA VAL A 25 7.74 -0.84 27.13
C VAL A 25 8.94 0.11 27.11
N GLU A 26 9.60 0.19 25.97
CA GLU A 26 10.72 1.10 25.70
C GLU A 26 10.34 2.10 24.62
N GLY A 27 10.97 3.27 24.64
CA GLY A 27 10.70 4.32 23.68
C GLY A 27 9.36 5.01 23.87
N SER A 28 8.97 5.80 22.87
CA SER A 28 7.71 6.55 22.91
C SER A 28 7.04 6.52 21.54
N LYS A 29 5.71 6.50 21.56
CA LYS A 29 4.91 6.66 20.34
C LYS A 29 5.26 8.01 19.68
N ALA A 30 5.49 8.03 18.37
CA ALA A 30 5.79 9.27 17.65
C ALA A 30 4.63 10.28 17.80
N ASN A 31 4.94 11.42 18.41
CA ASN A 31 4.09 12.61 18.41
C ASN A 31 4.72 13.64 17.49
N LEU A 32 4.14 13.78 16.31
CA LEU A 32 4.49 14.71 15.25
C LEU A 32 3.33 15.69 14.98
N ARG A 33 2.45 15.89 15.97
CA ARG A 33 1.32 16.81 15.87
C ARG A 33 1.81 18.22 15.57
N GLY A 34 1.35 18.82 14.48
CA GLY A 34 1.76 20.15 14.04
C GLY A 34 3.23 20.26 13.67
N ALA A 35 3.93 19.14 13.49
CA ALA A 35 5.35 19.16 13.17
C ALA A 35 5.58 19.68 11.76
N ASP A 36 6.58 20.55 11.61
CA ASP A 36 7.13 20.93 10.31
C ASP A 36 8.01 19.78 9.80
N LEU A 37 7.47 19.01 8.84
CA LEU A 37 8.10 17.91 8.11
C LEU A 37 8.27 18.25 6.62
N TYR A 38 8.35 19.55 6.30
CA TYR A 38 8.55 20.03 4.94
C TYR A 38 9.82 19.39 4.34
N GLU A 39 9.67 18.72 3.19
CA GLU A 39 10.74 17.98 2.50
C GLU A 39 11.45 16.92 3.37
N ALA A 40 10.79 16.41 4.42
CA ALA A 40 11.37 15.41 5.31
C ALA A 40 11.60 14.07 4.59
N TYR A 41 12.72 13.41 4.91
CA TYR A 41 13.00 12.07 4.44
C TYR A 41 12.38 11.04 5.39
N LEU A 42 11.23 10.48 5.01
CA LEU A 42 10.47 9.47 5.75
C LEU A 42 10.38 8.15 4.98
N TYR A 43 11.31 7.92 4.04
CA TYR A 43 11.38 6.71 3.23
C TYR A 43 11.46 5.47 4.13
N GLU A 44 10.56 4.51 3.92
CA GLU A 44 10.43 3.27 4.71
C GLU A 44 10.24 3.48 6.23
N ALA A 45 9.88 4.69 6.67
CA ALA A 45 9.65 4.96 8.08
C ALA A 45 8.44 4.17 8.61
N ASP A 46 8.59 3.52 9.75
CA ASP A 46 7.47 2.87 10.43
C ASP A 46 6.77 3.88 11.34
N LEU A 47 5.66 4.46 10.86
CA LEU A 47 4.87 5.49 11.52
C LEU A 47 3.53 4.93 12.02
N ARG A 48 3.46 3.62 12.27
CA ARG A 48 2.22 2.95 12.68
C ARG A 48 1.65 3.56 13.96
N GLY A 49 0.45 4.10 13.84
CA GLY A 49 -0.23 4.74 14.95
C GLY A 49 0.23 6.17 15.25
N ALA A 50 1.30 6.69 14.63
CA ALA A 50 1.86 8.01 14.95
C ALA A 50 0.80 9.13 14.91
N ASP A 51 0.95 10.14 15.77
CA ASP A 51 0.14 11.36 15.69
C ASP A 51 0.82 12.34 14.73
N LEU A 52 0.27 12.50 13.52
CA LEU A 52 0.69 13.45 12.48
C LEU A 52 -0.36 14.56 12.30
N HIS A 53 -1.26 14.75 13.27
CA HIS A 53 -2.36 15.69 13.13
C HIS A 53 -1.82 17.11 12.89
N GLY A 54 -2.21 17.74 11.78
CA GLY A 54 -1.78 19.08 11.43
C GLY A 54 -0.31 19.21 11.03
N ALA A 55 0.41 18.09 10.81
CA ALA A 55 1.80 18.15 10.37
C ALA A 55 1.93 18.70 8.94
N ASP A 56 3.00 19.42 8.65
CA ASP A 56 3.32 19.86 7.29
C ASP A 56 4.18 18.79 6.61
N LEU A 57 3.58 17.97 5.74
CA LEU A 57 4.22 16.91 4.97
C LEU A 57 4.52 17.32 3.51
N ARG A 58 4.41 18.61 3.17
CA ARG A 58 4.64 19.07 1.79
C ARG A 58 6.07 18.73 1.34
N GLY A 59 6.19 18.10 0.17
CA GLY A 59 7.48 17.60 -0.32
C GLY A 59 8.11 16.45 0.46
N ALA A 60 7.49 15.95 1.56
CA ALA A 60 8.05 14.84 2.32
C ALA A 60 8.08 13.56 1.47
N ASN A 61 9.15 12.78 1.60
CA ASN A 61 9.27 11.49 0.93
C ASN A 61 8.72 10.39 1.85
N LEU A 62 7.49 9.92 1.60
CA LEU A 62 6.85 8.83 2.35
C LEU A 62 6.88 7.48 1.59
N TYR A 63 7.68 7.32 0.53
CA TYR A 63 7.72 6.05 -0.20
C TYR A 63 8.08 4.89 0.75
N GLY A 64 7.23 3.87 0.79
CA GLY A 64 7.39 2.72 1.68
C GLY A 64 7.08 2.96 3.17
N ALA A 65 6.70 4.17 3.59
CA ALA A 65 6.39 4.44 4.99
C ALA A 65 5.13 3.71 5.46
N ASN A 66 5.15 3.09 6.63
CA ASN A 66 3.96 2.42 7.17
C ASN A 66 3.12 3.41 8.00
N LEU A 67 1.99 3.85 7.44
CA LEU A 67 1.08 4.81 8.07
C LEU A 67 -0.14 4.14 8.73
N TYR A 68 -0.16 2.81 8.87
CA TYR A 68 -1.32 2.11 9.42
C TYR A 68 -1.70 2.64 10.81
N GLY A 69 -2.94 3.14 10.94
CA GLY A 69 -3.48 3.72 12.15
C GLY A 69 -2.90 5.08 12.56
N ALA A 70 -2.07 5.73 11.73
CA ALA A 70 -1.57 7.08 12.00
C ALA A 70 -2.71 8.12 11.91
N ASP A 71 -2.68 9.13 12.78
CA ASP A 71 -3.61 10.26 12.71
C ASP A 71 -3.06 11.31 11.75
N LEU A 72 -3.64 11.41 10.55
CA LEU A 72 -3.27 12.37 9.51
C LEU A 72 -4.26 13.54 9.42
N TYR A 73 -5.16 13.70 10.40
CA TYR A 73 -6.18 14.74 10.33
C TYR A 73 -5.55 16.13 10.25
N GLY A 74 -5.91 16.88 9.21
CA GLY A 74 -5.39 18.23 8.97
C GLY A 74 -3.93 18.30 8.55
N ALA A 75 -3.26 17.18 8.26
CA ALA A 75 -1.91 17.21 7.72
C ALA A 75 -1.90 17.88 6.33
N ASP A 76 -0.93 18.76 6.09
CA ASP A 76 -0.73 19.45 4.81
C ASP A 76 0.17 18.60 3.91
N TYR A 77 -0.21 18.39 2.66
CA TYR A 77 0.56 17.64 1.67
C TYR A 77 0.28 18.21 0.28
N ASP A 78 1.22 18.05 -0.64
CA ASP A 78 1.12 18.58 -1.99
C ASP A 78 1.55 17.53 -3.03
N GLU A 79 1.58 17.92 -4.30
CA GLU A 79 2.00 17.06 -5.41
C GLU A 79 3.45 16.56 -5.30
N ARG A 80 4.27 17.17 -4.45
CA ARG A 80 5.66 16.78 -4.20
C ARG A 80 5.76 15.76 -3.07
N THR A 81 4.74 15.62 -2.23
CA THR A 81 4.70 14.62 -1.17
C THR A 81 4.66 13.22 -1.78
N GLY A 82 5.78 12.51 -1.67
CA GLY A 82 5.97 11.20 -2.28
C GLY A 82 5.00 10.16 -1.71
N ALA A 83 4.32 9.42 -2.58
CA ALA A 83 3.41 8.32 -2.24
C ALA A 83 2.15 8.70 -1.42
N PHE A 84 1.86 9.99 -1.24
CA PHE A 84 0.66 10.41 -0.54
C PHE A 84 -0.60 10.34 -1.43
N ALA A 85 -0.49 10.73 -2.70
CA ALA A 85 -1.57 10.56 -3.67
C ALA A 85 -1.84 9.08 -4.00
N LEU A 86 -3.04 8.78 -4.49
CA LEU A 86 -3.36 7.45 -5.01
C LEU A 86 -2.53 7.16 -6.27
N GLN A 87 -1.97 5.96 -6.32
CA GLN A 87 -1.16 5.51 -7.45
C GLN A 87 -2.01 4.85 -8.55
N CYS A 88 -3.14 4.25 -8.16
CA CYS A 88 -4.11 3.73 -9.11
C CYS A 88 -5.09 4.83 -9.59
N PRO A 89 -5.56 4.77 -10.84
CA PRO A 89 -6.59 5.68 -11.35
C PRO A 89 -7.85 5.67 -10.48
N GLU A 90 -8.30 6.85 -10.07
CA GLU A 90 -9.47 7.03 -9.20
C GLU A 90 -10.79 6.64 -9.86
N LYS A 91 -10.88 6.77 -11.19
CA LYS A 91 -12.11 6.57 -11.97
C LYS A 91 -11.85 5.73 -13.22
N GLY A 92 -12.92 5.18 -13.76
CA GLY A 92 -12.89 4.35 -14.95
C GLY A 92 -12.34 2.94 -14.68
N ALA A 93 -12.47 2.08 -15.68
CA ALA A 93 -11.80 0.80 -15.71
C ALA A 93 -10.37 0.95 -16.24
N PHE A 94 -9.45 0.16 -15.72
CA PHE A 94 -8.04 0.18 -16.15
C PHE A 94 -7.38 -1.18 -15.94
N ILE A 95 -6.21 -1.36 -16.56
CA ILE A 95 -5.45 -2.61 -16.48
C ILE A 95 -4.53 -2.59 -15.26
N GLY A 96 -4.49 -3.72 -14.54
CA GLY A 96 -3.53 -4.02 -13.50
C GLY A 96 -2.97 -5.43 -13.65
N TYR A 97 -1.91 -5.72 -12.91
CA TYR A 97 -1.17 -6.97 -12.98
C TYR A 97 -1.04 -7.60 -11.58
N LYS A 98 -1.70 -8.73 -11.36
CA LYS A 98 -1.62 -9.53 -10.13
C LYS A 98 -0.58 -10.63 -10.31
N LYS A 99 0.46 -10.65 -9.47
CA LYS A 99 1.33 -11.83 -9.36
C LYS A 99 0.58 -12.93 -8.60
N ALA A 100 0.53 -14.14 -9.15
CA ALA A 100 -0.03 -15.32 -8.50
C ALA A 100 0.95 -16.48 -8.68
N GLY A 101 1.77 -16.72 -7.65
CA GLY A 101 2.89 -17.64 -7.69
C GLY A 101 3.88 -17.27 -8.78
N ARG A 102 4.02 -18.17 -9.76
CA ARG A 102 4.89 -18.01 -10.93
C ARG A 102 4.20 -17.40 -12.16
N TYR A 103 2.98 -16.89 -11.99
CA TYR A 103 2.18 -16.35 -13.08
C TYR A 103 1.87 -14.87 -12.85
N ILE A 104 1.65 -14.15 -13.95
CA ILE A 104 1.08 -12.81 -13.94
C ILE A 104 -0.32 -12.89 -14.53
N VAL A 105 -1.29 -12.49 -13.71
CA VAL A 105 -2.69 -12.37 -14.07
C VAL A 105 -2.94 -10.92 -14.48
N GLU A 106 -3.24 -10.70 -15.76
CA GLU A 106 -3.70 -9.41 -16.25
C GLU A 106 -5.17 -9.27 -15.88
N ILE A 107 -5.48 -8.18 -15.18
CA ILE A 107 -6.83 -7.90 -14.70
C ILE A 107 -7.29 -6.54 -15.21
N GLN A 108 -8.57 -6.44 -15.53
CA GLN A 108 -9.24 -5.15 -15.68
C GLN A 108 -9.92 -4.83 -14.35
N VAL A 109 -9.39 -3.86 -13.62
CA VAL A 109 -10.07 -3.30 -12.44
C VAL A 109 -11.37 -2.67 -12.93
N CYS A 110 -12.50 -3.11 -12.36
CA CYS A 110 -13.81 -2.65 -12.80
C CYS A 110 -14.04 -1.19 -12.42
N GLU A 111 -14.82 -0.45 -13.22
CA GLU A 111 -15.09 0.97 -12.98
C GLU A 111 -15.73 1.24 -11.61
N ASP A 112 -16.59 0.32 -11.15
CA ASP A 112 -17.27 0.38 -9.86
C ASP A 112 -16.53 -0.33 -8.72
N ALA A 113 -15.29 -0.78 -8.95
CA ALA A 113 -14.46 -1.36 -7.90
C ALA A 113 -13.99 -0.29 -6.91
N LYS A 114 -14.10 -0.60 -5.61
CA LYS A 114 -13.31 0.10 -4.58
C LYS A 114 -11.83 -0.17 -4.87
N ARG A 115 -10.99 0.83 -4.65
CA ARG A 115 -9.55 0.76 -4.94
C ARG A 115 -8.76 1.66 -4.02
N SER A 116 -7.53 1.26 -3.72
CA SER A 116 -6.62 2.03 -2.89
C SER A 116 -5.16 1.73 -3.23
N SER A 117 -4.27 2.62 -2.82
CA SER A 117 -2.83 2.36 -2.72
C SER A 117 -2.33 3.02 -1.44
N ALA A 118 -1.38 2.40 -0.77
CA ALA A 118 -0.72 3.01 0.38
C ALA A 118 0.47 3.83 -0.11
N THR A 119 1.62 3.66 0.55
CA THR A 119 2.89 4.33 0.29
C THR A 119 3.86 3.49 -0.55
N THR A 120 3.61 2.19 -0.75
CA THR A 120 4.40 1.37 -1.70
C THR A 120 3.75 1.36 -3.07
N ARG A 121 4.39 0.70 -4.05
CA ARG A 121 3.91 0.59 -5.43
C ARG A 121 2.71 -0.35 -5.62
N LYS A 122 2.26 -1.01 -4.55
CA LYS A 122 1.11 -1.93 -4.58
C LYS A 122 -0.20 -1.16 -4.54
N CYS A 123 -1.13 -1.61 -5.37
CA CYS A 123 -2.53 -1.19 -5.33
C CYS A 123 -3.40 -2.36 -4.86
N ARG A 124 -4.59 -2.03 -4.36
CA ARG A 124 -5.64 -2.99 -4.02
C ARG A 124 -6.95 -2.61 -4.70
N CYS A 125 -7.75 -3.59 -5.10
CA CYS A 125 -9.14 -3.35 -5.51
C CYS A 125 -10.09 -4.43 -4.97
N SER A 126 -11.38 -4.10 -4.91
CA SER A 126 -12.43 -5.02 -4.49
C SER A 126 -12.94 -5.91 -5.62
N LYS A 127 -12.70 -5.55 -6.88
CA LYS A 127 -13.29 -6.24 -8.03
C LYS A 127 -12.45 -6.07 -9.30
N ALA A 128 -12.24 -7.18 -10.01
CA ALA A 128 -11.59 -7.14 -11.30
C ALA A 128 -12.00 -8.30 -12.20
N LYS A 129 -12.00 -8.06 -13.51
CA LYS A 129 -12.15 -9.11 -14.53
C LYS A 129 -10.79 -9.66 -14.92
N VAL A 130 -10.65 -10.98 -14.96
CA VAL A 130 -9.42 -11.64 -15.40
C VAL A 130 -9.37 -11.67 -16.92
N LEU A 131 -8.34 -11.08 -17.51
CA LEU A 131 -8.18 -10.98 -18.97
C LEU A 131 -7.25 -12.07 -19.51
N SER A 132 -6.11 -12.29 -18.86
CA SER A 132 -5.12 -13.27 -19.31
C SER A 132 -4.25 -13.76 -18.17
N ILE A 133 -3.61 -14.92 -18.36
CA ILE A 133 -2.61 -15.47 -17.45
C ILE A 133 -1.35 -15.76 -18.26
N THR A 134 -0.23 -15.21 -17.83
CA THR A 134 1.09 -15.36 -18.48
C THR A 134 2.11 -15.93 -17.52
N ASN A 135 3.14 -16.58 -18.05
CA ASN A 135 4.36 -16.89 -17.31
C ASN A 135 5.12 -15.59 -16.99
N MET A 136 6.07 -15.64 -16.06
CA MET A 136 6.85 -14.45 -15.68
C MET A 136 7.57 -13.79 -16.87
N ASP A 137 8.00 -14.57 -17.86
CA ASP A 137 8.67 -14.09 -19.08
C ASP A 137 7.74 -13.43 -20.11
N GLY A 138 6.41 -13.46 -19.89
CA GLY A 138 5.41 -12.86 -20.77
C GLY A 138 4.77 -13.84 -21.75
N THR A 139 5.26 -15.08 -21.83
CA THR A 139 4.63 -16.11 -22.66
C THR A 139 3.27 -16.51 -22.09
N LYS A 140 2.33 -16.89 -22.97
CA LYS A 140 1.02 -17.39 -22.55
C LYS A 140 1.20 -18.63 -21.67
N ALA A 141 0.53 -18.65 -20.51
CA ALA A 141 0.55 -19.82 -19.65
C ALA A 141 -0.39 -20.92 -20.19
N ASP A 142 0.00 -22.18 -20.07
CA ASP A 142 -0.83 -23.34 -20.44
C ASP A 142 -1.82 -23.72 -19.33
N ILE A 143 -2.52 -22.71 -18.80
CA ILE A 143 -3.53 -22.84 -17.75
C ILE A 143 -4.65 -21.82 -17.99
N GLU A 144 -5.87 -22.17 -17.57
CA GLU A 144 -7.03 -21.27 -17.66
C GLU A 144 -7.35 -20.57 -16.33
N LYS A 145 -6.80 -21.08 -15.22
CA LYS A 145 -7.03 -20.56 -13.88
C LYS A 145 -5.82 -20.73 -12.96
N VAL A 146 -5.69 -19.84 -11.98
CA VAL A 146 -4.65 -19.87 -10.94
C VAL A 146 -5.24 -19.39 -9.61
N ALA A 147 -4.85 -20.01 -8.50
CA ALA A 147 -5.24 -19.54 -7.17
C ALA A 147 -4.40 -18.33 -6.71
N SER A 148 -4.94 -17.54 -5.79
CA SER A 148 -4.15 -16.52 -5.10
C SER A 148 -3.10 -17.16 -4.19
N ASP A 149 -2.01 -16.43 -3.91
CA ASP A 149 -0.96 -16.90 -2.99
C ASP A 149 -1.42 -16.96 -1.52
N TYR A 150 -2.42 -16.15 -1.17
CA TYR A 150 -2.90 -16.06 0.21
C TYR A 150 -4.00 -17.08 0.53
N SER A 151 -4.89 -17.35 -0.44
CA SER A 151 -6.00 -18.29 -0.30
C SER A 151 -6.14 -19.14 -1.56
N SER A 152 -6.10 -20.46 -1.38
CA SER A 152 -6.31 -21.45 -2.45
C SER A 152 -7.74 -21.43 -3.01
N ASP A 153 -8.69 -20.86 -2.27
CA ASP A 153 -10.10 -20.81 -2.66
C ASP A 153 -10.40 -19.59 -3.53
N PHE A 154 -9.53 -18.57 -3.51
CA PHE A 154 -9.65 -17.40 -4.35
C PHE A 154 -8.99 -17.65 -5.71
N ILE A 155 -9.81 -17.96 -6.71
CA ILE A 155 -9.35 -18.38 -8.04
C ILE A 155 -9.50 -17.26 -9.07
N TYR A 156 -8.42 -16.97 -9.78
CA TYR A 156 -8.43 -16.15 -10.99
C TYR A 156 -8.61 -17.06 -12.19
N LYS A 157 -9.77 -17.00 -12.86
CA LYS A 157 -10.04 -17.76 -14.09
C LYS A 157 -10.30 -16.80 -15.25
N VAL A 158 -9.65 -17.04 -16.39
CA VAL A 158 -9.72 -16.16 -17.57
C VAL A 158 -11.19 -15.98 -18.01
N GLY A 159 -11.58 -14.71 -18.20
CA GLY A 159 -12.93 -14.32 -18.59
C GLY A 159 -13.89 -14.06 -17.43
N GLU A 160 -13.58 -14.52 -16.22
CA GLU A 160 -14.42 -14.34 -15.04
C GLU A 160 -14.08 -13.06 -14.26
N THR A 161 -15.08 -12.55 -13.54
CA THR A 161 -14.91 -11.45 -12.59
C THR A 161 -14.75 -12.02 -11.20
N VAL A 162 -13.73 -11.57 -10.49
CA VAL A 162 -13.47 -11.90 -9.09
C VAL A 162 -13.82 -10.70 -8.20
N GLU A 163 -14.40 -10.98 -7.04
CA GLU A 163 -14.85 -9.96 -6.09
C GLU A 163 -14.36 -10.28 -4.68
N VAL A 164 -13.98 -9.25 -3.93
CA VAL A 164 -13.59 -9.29 -2.52
C VAL A 164 -14.60 -8.43 -1.75
N PRO A 165 -15.65 -9.05 -1.15
CA PRO A 165 -16.75 -8.32 -0.53
C PRO A 165 -16.33 -7.56 0.74
N ASP A 166 -15.30 -8.04 1.42
CA ASP A 166 -14.74 -7.50 2.67
C ASP A 166 -13.51 -6.62 2.41
N PHE A 167 -13.47 -5.90 1.29
CA PHE A 167 -12.39 -4.95 0.97
C PHE A 167 -12.19 -3.92 2.08
N ASP A 168 -10.96 -3.82 2.58
CA ASP A 168 -10.58 -2.84 3.59
C ASP A 168 -10.26 -1.48 2.94
N GLU A 169 -11.08 -0.48 3.27
CA GLU A 169 -10.98 0.89 2.76
C GLU A 169 -9.88 1.72 3.43
N ASP A 170 -9.30 1.25 4.55
CA ASP A 170 -8.11 1.88 5.10
C ASP A 170 -6.94 1.65 4.15
N ARG A 171 -6.66 2.66 3.31
CA ARG A 171 -5.56 2.62 2.36
C ARG A 171 -4.20 2.47 3.04
N TRP A 172 -4.05 2.84 4.31
CA TRP A 172 -2.78 2.73 5.03
C TRP A 172 -2.54 1.34 5.59
N ASN A 173 -3.60 0.53 5.70
CA ASN A 173 -3.48 -0.90 5.91
C ASN A 173 -3.15 -1.58 4.57
N GLU A 174 -1.89 -1.54 4.16
CA GLU A 174 -1.54 -1.98 2.81
C GLU A 174 -1.71 -3.50 2.61
N CYS A 175 -1.42 -4.30 3.64
CA CYS A 175 -1.45 -5.76 3.57
C CYS A 175 -2.83 -6.38 3.85
N SER A 176 -3.90 -5.59 3.77
CA SER A 176 -5.25 -6.05 4.12
C SER A 176 -6.03 -6.62 2.94
N THR A 177 -7.29 -6.96 3.19
CA THR A 177 -8.20 -7.63 2.26
C THR A 177 -8.37 -6.83 0.97
N GLY A 178 -8.31 -7.54 -0.16
CA GLY A 178 -8.42 -6.99 -1.50
C GLY A 178 -7.63 -7.81 -2.52
N ILE A 179 -7.82 -7.51 -3.80
CA ILE A 179 -6.98 -8.02 -4.89
C ILE A 179 -5.76 -7.11 -4.96
N HIS A 180 -4.58 -7.62 -4.59
CA HIS A 180 -3.33 -6.86 -4.63
C HIS A 180 -2.73 -6.91 -6.03
N PHE A 181 -2.45 -5.77 -6.64
CA PHE A 181 -1.92 -5.72 -8.01
C PHE A 181 -0.95 -4.54 -8.19
N PHE A 182 -0.28 -4.52 -9.33
CA PHE A 182 0.58 -3.43 -9.77
C PHE A 182 0.06 -2.79 -11.05
N ILE A 183 0.37 -1.52 -11.27
CA ILE A 183 -0.04 -0.79 -12.47
C ILE A 183 0.71 -1.29 -13.69
N THR A 184 1.99 -1.65 -13.53
CA THR A 184 2.80 -2.20 -14.62
C THR A 184 3.11 -3.67 -14.40
N ARG A 185 3.25 -4.39 -15.52
CA ARG A 185 3.63 -5.80 -15.52
C ARG A 185 5.02 -6.01 -14.88
N ASP A 186 5.97 -5.13 -15.17
CA ASP A 186 7.35 -5.26 -14.69
C ASP A 186 7.47 -5.14 -13.17
N GLU A 187 6.62 -4.32 -12.54
CA GLU A 187 6.53 -4.30 -11.07
C GLU A 187 5.98 -5.62 -10.54
N ALA A 188 4.90 -6.12 -11.14
CA ALA A 188 4.30 -7.39 -10.73
C ALA A 188 5.27 -8.57 -10.88
N VAL A 189 6.14 -8.58 -11.90
CA VAL A 189 7.15 -9.62 -12.08
C VAL A 189 8.24 -9.55 -11.01
N ARG A 190 8.71 -8.33 -10.69
CA ARG A 190 9.83 -8.09 -9.75
C ARG A 190 9.46 -8.30 -8.28
N TYR A 191 8.19 -8.10 -7.93
CA TYR A 191 7.67 -8.33 -6.58
C TYR A 191 7.74 -9.81 -6.20
#